data_AF-A0A9D6J011-F1
#
_entry.id   AF-A0A9D6J011-F1
#
_cell.length_a   1.000
_cell.length_b   1.000
_cell.length_c   1.000
_cell.angle_alpha   90.00
_cell.angle_beta   90.00
_cell.angle_gamma   90.00
#
_symmetry.space_group_name_H-M   'P 1'
#
loop_
_entity.id
_entity.type
_entity.pdbx_description
1 polymer ?
#
loop_
_entity_poly.entity_id
_entity_poly.type
_entity_poly.pdbx_seq_one_letter_code
_entity_poly.pdbx_strand_id
1 'polypeptide(L)'
;MANCKTWVAIWVAFLVAAALGVAPALAQEEKKQLLPGNFTANVGLFSDYTFRGISQTRERPAIQGGLDWSMDTGFKDVGVYLGAWGSNVKFSDGGEATAELDWYDGLTSKVGPVDVA
;
A
#
# COMPACT_ATOMS: atom_id res chain seq x y z
N MET A 1 -44.60 -18.83 -14.08
CA MET A 1 -43.66 -19.58 -13.22
C MET A 1 -42.29 -18.92 -13.36
N ALA A 2 -41.95 -17.99 -12.46
CA ALA A 2 -40.68 -17.27 -12.51
C ALA A 2 -39.53 -18.18 -12.06
N ASN A 3 -38.50 -18.26 -12.90
CA ASN A 3 -37.34 -19.14 -12.79
C ASN A 3 -36.44 -18.74 -11.60
N CYS A 4 -36.05 -19.71 -10.77
CA CYS A 4 -35.13 -19.58 -9.63
C CYS A 4 -33.82 -18.83 -9.97
N LYS A 5 -33.35 -18.91 -11.23
CA LYS A 5 -32.15 -18.23 -11.71
C LYS A 5 -32.27 -16.69 -11.76
N THR A 6 -33.48 -16.14 -11.92
CA THR A 6 -33.68 -14.69 -11.97
C THR A 6 -33.55 -14.04 -10.58
N TRP A 7 -33.84 -14.80 -9.52
CA TRP A 7 -33.76 -14.31 -8.14
C TRP A 7 -32.31 -14.23 -7.64
N VAL A 8 -31.45 -15.18 -8.03
CA VAL A 8 -30.02 -15.17 -7.66
C VAL A 8 -29.29 -13.98 -8.29
N ALA A 9 -29.61 -13.62 -9.53
CA ALA A 9 -29.01 -12.48 -10.22
C ALA A 9 -29.36 -11.13 -9.56
N ILE A 10 -30.59 -11.01 -9.02
CA ILE A 10 -31.03 -9.80 -8.29
C ILE A 10 -30.25 -9.67 -6.96
N TRP A 11 -30.01 -10.77 -6.24
CA TRP A 11 -29.22 -10.74 -5.00
C TRP A 11 -27.73 -10.42 -5.21
N VAL A 12 -27.13 -10.94 -6.28
CA VAL A 12 -25.72 -10.64 -6.61
C VAL A 12 -25.55 -9.18 -7.03
N ALA A 13 -26.51 -8.61 -7.77
CA ALA A 13 -26.49 -7.19 -8.14
C ALA A 13 -26.64 -6.25 -6.91
N PHE A 14 -27.45 -6.63 -5.91
CA PHE A 14 -27.58 -5.86 -4.66
C PHE A 14 -26.33 -5.93 -3.78
N LEU A 15 -25.60 -7.05 -3.77
CA LEU A 15 -24.34 -7.18 -3.02
C LEU A 15 -23.18 -6.38 -3.63
N VAL A 16 -23.13 -6.24 -4.96
CA VAL A 16 -22.10 -5.43 -5.63
C VAL A 16 -22.39 -3.92 -5.52
N ALA A 17 -23.66 -3.51 -5.48
CA ALA A 17 -24.03 -2.11 -5.28
C ALA A 17 -23.83 -1.62 -3.82
N ALA A 18 -23.89 -2.52 -2.84
CA ALA A 18 -23.62 -2.20 -1.43
C ALA A 18 -22.12 -1.99 -1.13
N ALA A 19 -21.22 -2.47 -2.00
CA ALA A 19 -19.77 -2.35 -1.82
C ALA A 19 -19.17 -1.01 -2.27
N LEU A 20 -19.94 -0.16 -2.97
CA LEU A 20 -19.47 1.16 -3.45
C LEU A 20 -20.08 2.34 -2.68
N GLY A 21 -20.88 2.09 -1.65
CA GLY A 21 -21.71 3.10 -0.96
C GLY A 21 -21.37 3.40 0.50
N VAL A 22 -20.24 2.91 1.03
CA VAL A 22 -19.81 3.24 2.41
C VAL A 22 -18.66 4.23 2.34
N ALA A 23 -18.97 5.49 2.11
CA ALA A 23 -18.17 6.56 2.69
C ALA A 23 -18.58 6.62 4.17
N PRO A 24 -17.79 6.12 5.14
CA PRO A 24 -18.04 6.51 6.51
C PRO A 24 -17.85 8.03 6.53
N ALA A 25 -18.89 8.73 6.98
CA ALA A 25 -18.78 10.13 7.37
C ALA A 25 -17.50 10.25 8.20
N LEU A 26 -16.51 10.98 7.66
CA LEU A 26 -15.26 11.26 8.35
C LEU A 26 -15.61 12.13 9.55
N ALA A 27 -15.93 11.48 10.67
CA ALA A 27 -15.69 12.03 11.97
C ALA A 27 -14.19 12.32 12.00
N GLN A 28 -13.84 13.58 11.69
CA GLN A 28 -12.48 14.06 11.85
C GLN A 28 -12.28 14.22 13.35
N GLU A 29 -12.02 13.10 14.02
CA GLU A 29 -11.42 13.11 15.34
C GLU A 29 -10.13 13.94 15.24
N GLU A 30 -9.93 14.88 16.16
CA GLU A 30 -8.63 15.50 16.36
C GLU A 30 -7.64 14.38 16.71
N LYS A 31 -7.02 13.80 15.67
CA LYS A 31 -5.89 12.90 15.84
C LYS A 31 -4.81 13.74 16.51
N LYS A 32 -4.65 13.55 17.82
CA LYS A 32 -3.40 13.87 18.50
C LYS A 32 -2.32 13.06 17.80
N GLN A 33 -1.68 13.69 16.82
CA GLN A 33 -0.71 13.03 15.97
C GLN A 33 0.46 12.60 16.86
N LEU A 34 0.61 11.28 17.05
CA LEU A 34 1.64 10.70 17.93
C LEU A 34 3.05 11.08 17.47
N LEU A 35 3.21 11.31 16.16
CA LEU A 35 4.45 11.70 15.50
C LEU A 35 4.12 12.81 14.47
N PRO A 36 4.84 13.95 14.47
CA PRO A 36 4.66 14.97 13.43
C PRO A 36 5.07 14.42 12.05
N GLY A 37 4.51 14.96 10.99
CA GLY A 37 4.80 14.55 9.61
C GLY A 37 3.58 14.01 8.86
N ASN A 38 3.80 13.42 7.70
CA ASN A 38 2.76 12.83 6.86
C ASN A 38 3.03 11.33 6.73
N PHE A 39 1.97 10.53 6.77
CA PHE A 39 2.04 9.10 6.49
C PHE A 39 1.33 8.80 5.17
N THR A 40 1.95 8.02 4.31
CA THR A 40 1.31 7.46 3.11
C THR A 40 1.49 5.95 3.10
N ALA A 41 0.50 5.23 2.58
CA ALA A 41 0.57 3.78 2.49
C ALA A 41 -0.02 3.31 1.16
N ASN A 42 0.47 2.18 0.67
CA ASN A 42 -0.02 1.53 -0.53
C ASN A 42 -0.08 0.01 -0.36
N VAL A 43 -0.94 -0.62 -1.15
CA VAL A 43 -1.04 -2.08 -1.24
C VAL A 43 -1.51 -2.46 -2.64
N GLY A 44 -0.99 -3.56 -3.17
CA GLY A 44 -1.35 -4.08 -4.48
C GLY A 44 -1.26 -5.60 -4.54
N LEU A 45 -2.05 -6.17 -5.45
CA LEU A 45 -2.01 -7.58 -5.81
C LEU A 45 -1.45 -7.71 -7.22
N PHE A 46 -0.44 -8.55 -7.38
CA PHE A 46 0.29 -8.74 -8.62
C PHE A 46 0.32 -10.22 -8.98
N SER A 47 0.44 -10.54 -10.27
CA SER A 47 0.56 -11.93 -10.74
C SER A 47 1.90 -12.57 -10.39
N ASP A 48 2.95 -11.76 -10.29
CA ASP A 48 4.31 -12.15 -9.92
C ASP A 48 5.01 -10.97 -9.24
N TYR A 49 5.96 -11.26 -8.35
CA TYR A 49 6.91 -10.27 -7.86
C TYR A 49 8.25 -10.50 -8.56
N THR A 50 8.59 -9.63 -9.52
CA THR A 50 9.83 -9.72 -10.28
C THR A 50 10.81 -8.64 -9.84
N PHE A 51 11.95 -9.05 -9.31
CA PHE A 51 13.04 -8.13 -8.94
C PHE A 51 14.21 -8.27 -9.92
N ARG A 52 14.56 -7.17 -10.60
CA ARG A 52 15.65 -7.13 -11.60
C ARG A 52 15.55 -8.23 -12.68
N GLY A 53 14.32 -8.59 -13.07
CA GLY A 53 14.04 -9.64 -14.07
C GLY A 53 13.98 -11.06 -13.52
N ILE A 54 14.14 -11.28 -12.21
CA ILE A 54 14.06 -12.59 -11.56
C ILE A 54 12.80 -12.66 -10.69
N SER A 55 11.95 -13.66 -10.90
CA SER A 55 10.78 -13.88 -10.06
C SER A 55 11.20 -14.26 -8.63
N GLN A 56 10.67 -13.51 -7.67
CA GLN A 56 10.84 -13.73 -6.23
C GLN A 56 9.71 -14.60 -5.66
N THR A 57 8.60 -14.80 -6.38
CA THR A 57 7.46 -15.64 -5.96
C THR A 57 7.27 -16.91 -6.81
N ARG A 58 8.17 -17.18 -7.76
CA ARG A 58 8.08 -18.28 -8.75
C ARG A 58 6.82 -18.20 -9.61
N GLU A 59 6.57 -17.03 -10.17
CA GLU A 59 5.42 -16.74 -11.05
C GLU A 59 4.07 -16.94 -10.33
N ARG A 60 4.08 -16.82 -9.00
CA ARG A 60 2.87 -16.92 -8.17
C ARG A 60 2.42 -15.53 -7.72
N PRO A 61 1.13 -15.37 -7.41
CA PRO A 61 0.60 -14.10 -6.94
C PRO A 61 1.39 -13.51 -5.78
N ALA A 62 1.57 -12.20 -5.83
CA ALA A 62 2.28 -11.42 -4.83
C ALA A 62 1.38 -10.32 -4.27
N ILE A 63 1.26 -10.24 -2.94
CA ILE A 63 0.78 -9.05 -2.25
C ILE A 63 2.01 -8.20 -1.92
N GLN A 64 1.96 -6.93 -2.32
CA GLN A 64 3.04 -5.97 -2.12
C GLN A 64 2.47 -4.70 -1.52
N GLY A 65 3.25 -4.01 -0.70
CA GLY A 65 2.82 -2.72 -0.15
C GLY A 65 3.91 -2.04 0.62
N GLY A 66 3.64 -0.80 1.02
CA GLY A 66 4.57 0.01 1.78
C GLY A 66 3.88 1.03 2.67
N LEU A 67 4.66 1.53 3.62
CA LEU A 67 4.32 2.60 4.54
C LEU A 67 5.47 3.61 4.53
N ASP A 68 5.15 4.85 4.22
CA ASP A 68 6.07 5.97 4.23
C ASP A 68 5.68 6.97 5.32
N TRP A 69 6.69 7.62 5.87
CA TRP A 69 6.61 8.76 6.75
C TRP A 69 7.54 9.85 6.26
N SER A 70 7.09 11.09 6.24
CA SER A 70 7.93 12.25 5.94
C SER A 70 7.63 13.43 6.86
N MET A 71 8.64 14.20 7.21
CA MET A 71 8.44 15.45 7.96
C MET A 71 9.41 16.53 7.50
N ASP A 72 8.94 17.77 7.49
CA ASP A 72 9.84 18.92 7.44
C ASP A 72 10.59 19.03 8.78
N THR A 73 11.92 19.13 8.73
CA THR A 73 12.76 19.11 9.95
C THR A 73 12.74 20.44 10.71
N GLY A 74 12.16 21.49 10.12
CA GLY A 74 12.25 22.86 10.63
C GLY A 74 13.58 23.55 10.34
N PHE A 75 14.59 22.82 9.82
CA PHE A 75 15.77 23.43 9.24
C PHE A 75 15.49 23.83 7.80
N LYS A 76 15.89 25.06 7.43
CA LYS A 76 15.57 25.72 6.16
C LYS A 76 15.67 24.74 4.99
N ASP A 77 14.52 24.50 4.36
CA ASP A 77 14.38 23.70 3.14
C ASP A 77 14.79 22.23 3.29
N VAL A 78 14.95 21.68 4.51
CA VAL A 78 15.34 20.28 4.75
C VAL A 78 14.19 19.48 5.37
N GLY A 79 13.84 18.37 4.75
CA GLY A 79 12.93 17.35 5.29
C GLY A 79 13.63 16.01 5.51
N VAL A 80 12.99 15.12 6.26
CA VAL A 80 13.41 13.71 6.41
C VAL A 80 12.27 12.80 5.96
N TYR A 81 12.62 11.60 5.52
CA TYR A 81 11.65 10.54 5.26
C TYR A 81 12.17 9.18 5.75
N LEU A 82 11.23 8.29 6.09
CA LEU A 82 11.44 6.90 6.45
C LEU A 82 10.32 6.09 5.80
N GLY A 83 10.64 4.95 5.20
CA GLY A 83 9.64 4.06 4.66
C GLY A 83 10.02 2.60 4.81
N ALA A 84 9.02 1.75 4.69
CA ALA A 84 9.15 0.31 4.64
C ALA A 84 8.32 -0.24 3.48
N TRP A 85 8.84 -1.27 2.84
CA TRP A 85 8.19 -1.99 1.76
C TRP A 85 8.25 -3.50 2.06
N GLY A 86 7.24 -4.25 1.64
CA GLY A 86 7.31 -5.70 1.76
C GLY A 86 6.43 -6.47 0.79
N SER A 87 6.75 -7.75 0.66
CA SER A 87 6.00 -8.71 -0.14
C SER A 87 6.11 -10.13 0.38
N ASN A 88 5.21 -11.02 -0.05
CA ASN A 88 5.48 -12.45 0.05
C ASN A 88 6.54 -12.87 -0.97
N VAL A 89 7.38 -13.83 -0.59
CA VAL A 89 8.41 -14.42 -1.46
C VAL A 89 8.33 -15.95 -1.42
N LYS A 90 8.96 -16.58 -2.40
CA LYS A 90 9.16 -18.03 -2.48
C LYS A 90 10.39 -18.33 -3.33
N PHE A 91 11.53 -18.51 -2.68
CA PHE A 91 12.79 -18.80 -3.37
C PHE A 91 12.95 -20.28 -3.72
N SER A 92 13.89 -20.56 -4.65
CA SER A 92 14.16 -21.91 -5.18
C SER A 92 15.38 -22.59 -4.62
N ASP A 93 16.17 -21.86 -3.85
CA ASP A 93 17.49 -22.23 -3.34
C ASP A 93 17.46 -23.02 -2.03
N GLY A 94 16.27 -23.44 -1.57
CA GLY A 94 16.10 -24.12 -0.29
C GLY A 94 15.82 -23.18 0.88
N GLY A 95 15.70 -21.87 0.63
CA GLY A 95 15.21 -20.92 1.63
C GLY A 95 13.73 -21.12 1.96
N GLU A 96 13.39 -21.14 3.24
CA GLU A 96 12.01 -21.14 3.75
C GLU A 96 11.41 -19.73 3.87
N ALA A 97 12.05 -18.72 3.24
CA ALA A 97 11.56 -17.35 3.27
C ALA A 97 10.16 -17.27 2.63
N THR A 98 9.22 -16.69 3.37
CA THR A 98 7.83 -16.49 2.93
C THR A 98 7.48 -15.02 2.77
N ALA A 99 8.30 -14.12 3.30
CA ALA A 99 8.16 -12.68 3.18
C ALA A 99 9.53 -11.99 3.04
N GLU A 100 9.52 -10.87 2.34
CA GLU A 100 10.62 -9.90 2.23
C GLU A 100 10.13 -8.57 2.83
N LEU A 101 11.02 -7.91 3.57
CA LEU A 101 10.79 -6.61 4.18
C LEU A 101 12.03 -5.75 3.97
N ASP A 102 11.85 -4.65 3.25
CA ASP A 102 12.84 -3.62 3.02
C ASP A 102 12.43 -2.36 3.78
N TRP A 103 13.42 -1.55 4.12
CA TRP A 103 13.22 -0.23 4.70
C TRP A 103 14.23 0.75 4.12
N TYR A 104 13.88 2.03 4.13
CA TYR A 104 14.70 3.11 3.60
C TYR A 104 14.46 4.38 4.39
N ASP A 105 15.48 5.23 4.44
CA ASP A 105 15.39 6.57 4.99
C ASP A 105 16.15 7.56 4.10
N GLY A 106 15.98 8.85 4.38
CA GLY A 106 16.76 9.87 3.71
C GLY A 106 16.37 11.30 4.08
N LEU A 107 17.03 12.24 3.41
CA LEU A 107 16.81 13.68 3.53
C LEU A 107 16.27 14.21 2.20
N THR A 108 15.33 15.14 2.27
CA THR A 108 14.89 15.94 1.12
C THR A 108 15.37 17.38 1.30
N SER A 109 15.69 18.05 0.20
CA SER A 109 16.03 19.47 0.15
C SER A 109 15.14 20.20 -0.84
N LYS A 110 14.63 21.39 -0.51
CA LYS A 110 13.86 22.21 -1.46
C LYS A 110 14.78 23.12 -2.28
N VAL A 111 14.60 23.10 -3.60
CA VAL A 111 15.20 24.08 -4.53
C VAL A 111 14.07 24.87 -5.17
N GLY A 112 13.78 26.05 -4.63
CA GLY A 112 12.58 26.81 -5.02
C GLY A 112 11.31 26.05 -4.62
N PRO A 113 10.30 25.90 -5.50
CA PRO A 113 9.07 25.18 -5.18
C PRO A 113 9.19 23.64 -5.32
N VAL A 114 10.38 23.10 -5.59
CA VAL A 114 10.59 21.68 -5.92
C VAL A 114 11.34 20.99 -4.78
N ASP A 115 10.80 19.86 -4.32
CA ASP A 115 11.50 18.91 -3.46
C ASP A 115 12.53 18.11 -4.27
N VAL A 116 13.76 18.08 -3.79
CA VAL A 116 14.90 17.36 -4.36
C VAL A 116 15.37 16.34 -3.33
N ALA A 117 15.24 15.07 -3.67
CA ALA A 117 15.69 13.92 -2.89
C ALA A 117 16.59 13.04 -3.76
#